data_AF-A0A199VDF4-F1
#
_entry.id   AF-A0A199VDF4-F1
#
_cell.length_a   1.000
_cell.length_b   1.000
_cell.length_c   1.000
_cell.angle_alpha   90.00
_cell.angle_beta   90.00
_cell.angle_gamma   90.00
#
_symmetry.space_group_name_H-M   'P 1'
#
loop_
_entity.id
_entity.type
_entity.pdbx_description
1 polymer ?
#
loop_
_entity_poly.entity_id
_entity_poly.type
_entity_poly.pdbx_seq_one_letter_code
_entity_poly.pdbx_strand_id
1 'polypeptide(L)'
;MDTLDNSSNAVFGGDMNWTEKKDGPFPLREGWVDAWTYLKGSDDRGYTYDTKSNEHLKDRRTLQERLDRFVCKLSDFSLIDIELIGTEAYPPSDHYGLLLTIC
;
A
#
# COMPACT_ATOMS: atom_id res chain seq x y z
N MET A 1 12.45 -3.57 9.86
CA MET A 1 11.60 -2.87 10.84
C MET A 1 12.16 -2.97 12.26
N ASP A 2 13.42 -3.43 12.48
CA ASP A 2 13.96 -3.73 13.82
C ASP A 2 13.96 -2.54 14.78
N THR A 3 14.17 -1.33 14.25
CA THR A 3 14.10 -0.10 15.04
C THR A 3 12.69 0.26 15.51
N LEU A 4 11.65 -0.24 14.82
CA LEU A 4 10.25 0.03 15.12
C LEU A 4 9.60 -1.05 16.00
N ASP A 5 10.20 -2.24 16.11
CA ASP A 5 9.62 -3.37 16.84
C ASP A 5 9.37 -3.07 18.32
N ASN A 6 10.17 -2.20 18.94
CA ASN A 6 10.00 -1.81 20.34
C ASN A 6 8.92 -0.74 20.54
N SER A 7 8.34 -0.21 19.47
CA SER A 7 7.23 0.74 19.55
C SER A 7 5.91 0.00 19.75
N SER A 8 5.07 0.50 20.66
CA SER A 8 3.71 -0.02 20.85
C SER A 8 2.85 0.22 19.61
N ASN A 9 3.05 1.36 18.95
CA ASN A 9 2.40 1.72 17.70
C ASN A 9 3.42 2.19 16.69
N ALA A 10 3.37 1.62 15.50
CA ALA A 10 4.21 2.00 14.39
C ALA A 10 3.45 1.83 13.08
N VAL A 11 3.59 2.83 12.21
CA VAL A 11 3.19 2.78 10.81
C VAL A 11 4.46 2.91 9.99
N PHE A 12 4.72 1.93 9.13
CA PHE A 12 5.78 1.99 8.15
C PHE A 12 5.15 2.00 6.76
N GLY A 13 5.52 2.96 5.92
CA GLY A 13 4.91 3.05 4.61
C GLY A 13 5.67 3.92 3.62
N GLY A 14 5.23 3.82 2.37
CA GLY A 14 5.85 4.43 1.20
C GLY A 14 5.91 3.45 0.03
N ASP A 15 6.60 3.87 -1.03
CA ASP A 15 6.88 3.03 -2.20
C ASP A 15 7.92 1.96 -1.84
N MET A 16 7.46 0.72 -1.73
CA MET A 16 8.29 -0.44 -1.42
C MET A 16 8.89 -1.08 -2.66
N ASN A 17 8.40 -0.72 -3.86
CA ASN A 17 8.69 -1.41 -5.13
C ASN A 17 8.54 -2.95 -5.06
N TRP A 18 7.72 -3.44 -4.12
CA TRP A 18 7.58 -4.87 -3.84
C TRP A 18 6.44 -5.48 -4.64
N THR A 19 6.74 -6.53 -5.39
CA THR A 19 5.75 -7.26 -6.19
C THR A 19 5.76 -8.74 -5.83
N GLU A 20 4.59 -9.30 -5.56
CA GLU A 20 4.46 -10.71 -5.18
C GLU A 20 4.97 -11.65 -6.28
N LYS A 21 4.93 -11.20 -7.54
CA LYS A 21 5.42 -11.95 -8.69
C LYS A 21 6.95 -12.06 -8.73
N LYS A 22 7.69 -11.01 -8.36
CA LYS A 22 9.17 -11.00 -8.44
C LYS A 22 9.82 -11.36 -7.10
N ASP A 23 9.23 -10.85 -6.03
CA ASP A 23 9.84 -10.84 -4.69
C ASP A 23 9.19 -11.87 -3.75
N GLY A 24 8.03 -12.43 -4.15
CA GLY A 24 7.23 -13.33 -3.33
C GLY A 24 6.37 -12.57 -2.30
N PRO A 25 5.77 -13.27 -1.32
CA PRO A 25 4.93 -12.65 -0.30
C PRO A 25 5.66 -11.51 0.42
N PHE A 26 4.97 -10.39 0.68
CA PHE A 26 5.55 -9.28 1.43
C PHE A 26 6.00 -9.76 2.82
N PRO A 27 7.24 -9.44 3.27
CA PRO A 27 7.84 -10.02 4.46
C PRO A 27 7.33 -9.35 5.74
N LEU A 28 6.05 -9.57 6.05
CA LEU A 28 5.44 -9.12 7.29
C LEU A 28 6.06 -9.84 8.48
N ARG A 29 6.36 -9.06 9.52
CA ARG A 29 6.84 -9.58 10.80
C ARG A 29 5.68 -9.89 11.71
N GLU A 30 5.92 -10.72 12.73
CA GLU A 30 4.91 -11.03 13.74
C GLU A 30 4.37 -9.74 14.39
N GLY A 31 3.04 -9.65 14.53
CA GLY A 31 2.35 -8.48 15.08
C GLY A 31 2.21 -7.29 14.11
N TRP A 32 2.75 -7.38 12.89
CA TRP A 32 2.52 -6.40 11.84
C TRP A 32 1.47 -6.89 10.84
N VAL A 33 0.67 -5.96 10.32
CA VAL A 33 -0.33 -6.23 9.29
C VAL A 33 -0.14 -5.29 8.10
N ASP A 34 -0.45 -5.77 6.89
CA ASP A 34 -0.62 -4.91 5.71
C ASP A 34 -2.00 -4.24 5.80
N ALA A 35 -2.02 -2.91 5.87
CA ALA A 35 -3.25 -2.16 6.13
C ALA A 35 -4.29 -2.31 5.02
N TRP A 36 -3.85 -2.40 3.75
CA TRP A 36 -4.75 -2.59 2.62
C TRP A 36 -5.42 -3.96 2.68
N THR A 37 -4.60 -5.01 2.80
CA THR A 37 -5.10 -6.39 2.89
C THR A 37 -5.99 -6.59 4.11
N TYR A 38 -5.65 -5.97 5.25
CA TYR A 38 -6.46 -6.06 6.48
C TYR A 38 -7.85 -5.42 6.31
N LEU A 39 -7.93 -4.24 5.71
CA LEU A 39 -9.18 -3.47 5.62
C LEU A 39 -10.06 -3.84 4.42
N LYS A 40 -9.46 -4.12 3.25
CA LYS A 40 -10.19 -4.39 1.99
C LYS A 40 -10.22 -5.88 1.63
N GLY A 41 -9.45 -6.71 2.31
CA GLY A 41 -9.28 -8.13 2.00
C GLY A 41 -8.26 -8.37 0.88
N SER A 42 -7.95 -9.64 0.62
CA SER A 42 -6.93 -10.05 -0.37
C SER A 42 -7.38 -9.97 -1.83
N ASP A 43 -8.69 -9.90 -2.07
CA ASP A 43 -9.26 -9.87 -3.40
C ASP A 43 -9.21 -8.46 -4.02
N ASP A 44 -9.29 -7.42 -3.18
CA ASP A 44 -9.05 -6.04 -3.60
C ASP A 44 -7.54 -5.78 -3.68
N ARG A 45 -7.07 -5.50 -4.89
CA ARG A 45 -5.64 -5.40 -5.19
C ARG A 45 -5.03 -4.06 -4.83
N GLY A 46 -5.81 -2.99 -4.73
CA GLY A 46 -5.31 -1.66 -4.37
C GLY A 46 -4.12 -1.18 -5.19
N TYR A 47 -4.19 -1.28 -6.52
CA TYR A 47 -3.07 -0.90 -7.38
C TYR A 47 -2.73 0.57 -7.22
N THR A 48 -1.53 0.85 -6.70
CA THR A 48 -1.00 2.21 -6.58
C THR A 48 -0.21 2.61 -7.81
N TYR A 49 0.24 1.63 -8.61
CA TYR A 49 0.82 1.85 -9.92
C TYR A 49 0.00 1.07 -10.96
N ASP A 50 -0.76 1.79 -11.79
CA ASP A 50 -1.68 1.20 -12.77
C ASP A 50 -1.52 1.85 -14.14
N THR A 51 -0.86 1.14 -15.07
CA THR A 51 -0.65 1.66 -16.43
C THR A 51 -1.91 1.63 -17.30
N LYS A 52 -3.01 1.02 -16.84
CA LYS A 52 -4.28 1.00 -17.59
C LYS A 52 -5.12 2.24 -17.30
N SER A 53 -5.14 2.71 -16.06
CA SER A 53 -5.97 3.84 -15.64
C SER A 53 -5.19 5.15 -15.51
N ASN A 54 -3.87 5.11 -15.34
CA ASN A 54 -3.05 6.33 -15.25
C ASN A 54 -2.58 6.80 -16.63
N GLU A 55 -3.07 7.95 -17.09
CA GLU A 55 -2.75 8.51 -18.41
C GLU A 55 -1.25 8.83 -18.59
N HIS A 56 -0.49 9.08 -17.52
CA HIS A 56 0.97 9.28 -17.61
C HIS A 56 1.71 8.03 -18.05
N LEU A 57 1.07 6.87 -17.97
CA LEU A 57 1.67 5.55 -18.17
C LEU A 57 1.14 4.81 -19.40
N LYS A 58 0.25 5.42 -20.19
CA LYS A 58 -0.50 4.77 -21.27
C LYS A 58 0.35 4.09 -22.35
N ASP A 59 1.56 4.60 -22.60
CA ASP A 59 2.48 4.05 -23.62
C ASP A 59 3.43 2.98 -23.05
N ARG A 60 3.30 2.65 -21.75
CA ARG A 60 4.10 1.60 -21.10
C ARG A 60 3.42 0.24 -21.23
N ARG A 61 4.19 -0.83 -21.02
CA ARG A 61 3.62 -2.20 -20.95
C ARG A 61 2.60 -2.26 -19.83
N THR A 62 1.50 -2.98 -20.06
CA THR A 62 0.44 -3.20 -19.08
C THR A 62 1.01 -3.76 -17.78
N LEU A 63 0.88 -2.99 -16.70
CA LEU A 63 1.35 -3.33 -15.36
C LEU A 63 0.39 -2.73 -14.33
N GLN A 64 -0.02 -3.54 -13.36
CA GLN A 64 -0.90 -3.16 -12.26
C GLN A 64 -0.32 -3.76 -10.99
N GLU A 65 0.28 -2.93 -10.14
CA GLU A 65 1.02 -3.38 -8.96
C GLU A 65 0.71 -2.48 -7.75
N ARG A 66 0.79 -3.06 -6.56
CA ARG A 66 0.65 -2.32 -5.29
C ARG A 66 2.04 -2.10 -4.69
N LEU A 67 2.72 -1.10 -5.25
CA LEU A 67 4.10 -0.76 -4.91
C LEU A 67 4.14 0.01 -3.59
N ASP A 68 3.18 0.91 -3.39
CA ASP A 68 3.04 1.70 -2.18
C ASP A 68 2.22 0.91 -1.16
N ARG A 69 2.72 0.87 0.08
CA ARG A 69 2.06 0.12 1.16
C ARG A 69 2.14 0.88 2.47
N PHE A 70 1.16 0.65 3.34
CA PHE A 70 1.28 0.86 4.77
C PHE A 70 1.25 -0.49 5.47
N VAL A 71 2.24 -0.75 6.31
CA VAL A 71 2.25 -1.86 7.25
C VAL A 71 2.26 -1.31 8.67
N CYS A 72 1.41 -1.88 9.50
CA CYS A 72 1.09 -1.32 10.80
C CYS A 72 1.28 -2.36 11.90
N LYS A 73 1.83 -1.92 13.02
CA LYS A 73 1.78 -2.61 14.30
C LYS A 73 1.12 -1.65 15.27
N LEU A 74 -0.09 -1.95 15.71
CA LEU A 74 -0.88 -1.07 16.59
C LEU A 74 -1.33 -1.86 17.82
N SER A 75 -1.20 -1.26 19.00
CA SER A 75 -1.57 -1.85 20.28
C SER A 75 -2.80 -1.18 20.91
N ASP A 76 -2.89 0.15 20.82
CA ASP A 76 -3.98 0.96 21.38
C ASP A 76 -4.77 1.74 20.32
N PHE A 77 -4.26 1.82 19.08
CA PHE A 77 -4.98 2.33 17.93
C PHE A 77 -5.54 1.20 17.06
N SER A 78 -6.57 1.52 16.26
CA SER A 78 -7.20 0.62 15.30
C SER A 78 -7.12 1.16 13.86
N LEU A 79 -6.99 0.26 12.90
CA LEU A 79 -7.14 0.59 11.48
C LEU A 79 -8.63 0.80 11.19
N ILE A 80 -8.98 1.98 10.65
CA ILE A 80 -10.38 2.34 10.38
C ILE A 80 -10.69 2.27 8.90
N ASP A 81 -9.86 2.91 8.08
CA ASP A 81 -10.07 2.92 6.63
C ASP A 81 -8.77 3.20 5.88
N ILE A 82 -8.76 2.79 4.62
CA ILE A 82 -7.69 3.05 3.67
C ILE A 82 -8.28 3.29 2.29
N GLU A 83 -7.82 4.32 1.60
CA GLU A 83 -8.35 4.71 0.29
C GLU A 83 -7.23 5.03 -0.69
N LEU A 84 -7.46 4.75 -1.97
CA LEU A 84 -6.65 5.28 -3.07
C LEU A 84 -7.08 6.72 -3.36
N ILE A 85 -6.12 7.63 -3.43
CA ILE A 85 -6.34 9.04 -3.73
C ILE A 85 -5.53 9.47 -4.97
N GLY A 86 -5.94 10.56 -5.60
CA GLY A 86 -5.31 11.04 -6.83
C GLY A 86 -5.61 10.13 -8.02
N THR A 87 -6.81 9.55 -8.10
CA THR A 87 -7.23 8.59 -9.14
C THR A 87 -7.97 9.24 -10.32
N GLU A 88 -7.98 10.56 -10.39
CA GLU A 88 -8.47 11.31 -11.54
C GLU A 88 -7.73 10.96 -12.84
N ALA A 89 -8.34 11.24 -13.99
CA ALA A 89 -7.82 10.86 -15.30
C ALA A 89 -6.41 11.40 -15.58
N TYR A 90 -6.08 12.59 -15.06
CA TYR A 90 -4.73 13.16 -15.11
C TYR A 90 -4.22 13.34 -13.67
N PRO A 91 -3.70 12.28 -13.06
CA PRO A 91 -3.33 12.29 -11.65
C PRO A 91 -2.05 13.11 -11.43
N PRO A 92 -1.72 13.51 -10.19
CA PRO A 92 -0.53 14.32 -9.90
C PRO A 92 0.79 13.56 -10.05
N SER A 93 0.73 12.23 -10.15
CA SER A 93 1.87 11.33 -10.15
C SER A 93 1.58 10.11 -11.02
N ASP A 94 2.62 9.37 -11.43
CA ASP A 94 2.47 8.04 -12.02
C ASP A 94 2.04 6.98 -10.99
N HIS A 95 2.10 7.31 -9.71
CA HIS A 95 1.51 6.55 -8.61
C HIS A 95 0.24 7.23 -8.07
N TYR A 96 -0.75 6.43 -7.71
CA TYR A 96 -1.86 6.84 -6.85
C TYR A 96 -1.41 6.86 -5.39
N GLY A 97 -1.92 7.83 -4.62
CA GLY A 97 -1.62 7.94 -3.21
C GLY A 97 -2.47 6.98 -2.36
N LEU A 98 -2.01 6.72 -1.13
CA LEU A 98 -2.78 6.03 -0.12
C LEU A 98 -3.11 6.98 1.04
N LEU A 99 -4.38 7.05 1.42
CA LEU A 99 -4.84 7.73 2.62
C LEU A 99 -5.22 6.68 3.66
N LEU A 100 -4.51 6.64 4.79
CA LEU A 100 -4.76 5.71 5.90
C LEU A 100 -5.35 6.45 7.11
N THR A 101 -6.46 5.95 7.64
CA THR A 101 -7.12 6.47 8.85
C THR A 101 -6.97 5.49 10.01
N ILE A 102 -6.46 5.99 11.14
CA ILE A 102 -6.21 5.25 12.38
C ILE A 102 -6.84 6.03 13.54
N CYS A 103 -7.45 5.34 14.52
CA CYS A 103 -8.02 5.96 15.73
C CYS A 103 -7.70 5.22 17.02
#